data_AF-S4P5Q6-F1
#
_entry.id   AF-S4P5Q6-F1
#
_cell.length_a   1.000
_cell.length_b   1.000
_cell.length_c   1.000
_cell.angle_alpha   90.00
_cell.angle_beta   90.00
_cell.angle_gamma   90.00
#
_symmetry.space_group_name_H-M   'P 1'
#
loop_
_entity.id
_entity.type
_entity.pdbx_description
1 polymer ?
#
loop_
_entity_poly.entity_id
_entity_poly.type
_entity_poly.pdbx_seq_one_letter_code
_entity_poly.pdbx_strand_id
1 'polypeptide(L)'
;MTKVQKPGLPRLEALERVANIPIVESGIEATEKIYSKIRESNPLIRWYLTLGEKSLATGVQLALPAVQLLESPIHQLDRFLCMSLDVVEKRVPSINLPPQTMYSETRQYVLRRADSVKQLGTAVLDSRVTAVTVDALDRALTTADKYVDKYLPPDGQDAADVTGADAADGAQSGRARATHAVQHGARLRRKLQRRLTRQALAEAKA
;
A
#
# COMPACT_ATOMS: atom_id res chain seq x y z
N MET A 1 12.97 -1.14 32.72
CA MET A 1 12.02 -0.64 33.76
C MET A 1 11.00 0.19 33.00
N THR A 2 9.75 -0.20 32.80
CA THR A 2 8.73 -0.64 33.77
C THR A 2 7.81 -1.68 33.14
N LYS A 3 7.82 -2.91 33.68
CA LYS A 3 6.84 -3.94 33.35
C LYS A 3 5.54 -3.52 34.02
N VAL A 4 4.66 -2.83 33.30
CA VAL A 4 3.31 -2.53 33.77
C VAL A 4 2.58 -3.86 33.90
N GLN A 5 2.53 -4.39 35.12
CA GLN A 5 1.66 -5.49 35.48
C GLN A 5 0.22 -5.02 35.23
N LYS A 6 -0.40 -5.51 34.15
CA LYS A 6 -1.82 -5.28 33.87
C LYS A 6 -2.63 -6.00 34.96
N PRO A 7 -3.45 -5.28 35.74
CA PRO A 7 -4.32 -5.90 36.72
C PRO A 7 -5.40 -6.70 35.98
N GLY A 8 -5.46 -8.01 36.25
CA GLY A 8 -6.65 -8.89 36.21
C GLY A 8 -7.66 -8.83 35.05
N LEU A 9 -7.29 -8.53 33.81
CA LEU A 9 -8.20 -8.75 32.67
C LEU A 9 -8.24 -10.24 32.29
N PRO A 10 -9.40 -10.78 31.86
CA PRO A 10 -9.46 -12.11 31.25
C PRO A 10 -8.52 -12.12 30.04
N ARG A 11 -7.63 -13.11 30.01
CA ARG A 11 -6.69 -13.29 28.91
C ARG A 11 -7.45 -13.74 27.68
N LEU A 12 -7.65 -12.80 26.76
CA LEU A 12 -8.20 -13.03 25.43
C LEU A 12 -7.08 -13.52 24.53
N GLU A 13 -7.08 -14.81 24.21
CA GLU A 13 -6.07 -15.43 23.35
C GLU A 13 -6.11 -14.82 21.94
N ALA A 14 -7.30 -14.46 21.45
CA ALA A 14 -7.46 -13.86 20.14
C ALA A 14 -6.75 -12.50 20.05
N LEU A 15 -6.84 -11.67 21.09
CA LEU A 15 -6.16 -10.37 21.10
C LEU A 15 -4.64 -10.52 21.17
N GLU A 16 -4.15 -11.48 21.95
CA GLU A 16 -2.72 -11.78 22.02
C GLU A 16 -2.20 -12.28 20.68
N ARG A 17 -2.92 -13.19 20.01
CA ARG A 17 -2.57 -13.64 18.66
C ARG A 17 -2.57 -12.51 17.65
N VAL A 18 -3.59 -11.65 17.65
CA VAL A 18 -3.67 -10.51 16.71
C VAL A 18 -2.55 -9.50 16.97
N ALA A 19 -2.22 -9.22 18.23
CA ALA A 19 -1.13 -8.33 18.58
C ALA A 19 0.24 -8.88 18.14
N ASN A 20 0.41 -10.21 18.15
CA ASN A 20 1.63 -10.89 17.72
C ASN A 20 1.76 -11.03 16.19
N ILE A 21 0.77 -10.59 15.40
CA ILE A 21 0.90 -10.53 13.94
C ILE A 21 1.91 -9.41 13.61
N PRO A 22 2.97 -9.66 12.83
CA PRO A 22 4.08 -8.72 12.66
C PRO A 22 3.67 -7.39 12.02
N ILE A 23 2.62 -7.39 11.19
CA ILE A 23 2.04 -6.17 10.62
C ILE A 23 1.36 -5.33 11.70
N VAL A 24 0.62 -5.98 12.59
CA VAL A 24 -0.09 -5.33 13.70
C VAL A 24 0.90 -4.83 14.72
N GLU A 25 1.90 -5.64 15.09
CA GLU A 25 2.98 -5.26 15.99
C GLU A 25 3.74 -4.02 15.48
N SER A 26 4.15 -4.03 14.20
CA SER A 26 4.77 -2.85 13.59
C SER A 26 3.85 -1.63 13.58
N GLY A 27 2.54 -1.82 13.44
CA GLY A 27 1.54 -0.76 13.49
C GLY A 27 1.38 -0.18 14.90
N ILE A 28 1.38 -1.04 15.92
CA ILE A 28 1.33 -0.65 17.34
C ILE A 28 2.59 0.15 17.68
N GLU A 29 3.78 -0.33 17.33
CA GLU A 29 5.03 0.40 17.57
C GLU A 29 5.08 1.75 16.86
N ALA A 30 4.64 1.80 15.60
CA ALA A 30 4.61 3.05 14.85
C ALA A 30 3.65 4.06 15.50
N THR A 31 2.48 3.58 15.91
CA THR A 31 1.48 4.40 16.63
C THR A 31 2.03 4.86 17.97
N GLU A 32 2.73 4.01 18.72
CA GLU A 32 3.37 4.37 19.99
C GLU A 32 4.44 5.44 19.80
N LYS A 33 5.28 5.34 18.76
CA LYS A 33 6.29 6.35 18.41
C LYS A 33 5.67 7.68 18.02
N ILE A 34 4.55 7.68 17.31
CA ILE A 34 3.82 8.90 16.93
C ILE A 34 3.15 9.50 18.16
N TYR A 35 2.49 8.67 18.96
CA TYR A 35 1.83 9.06 20.19
C TYR A 35 2.83 9.68 21.18
N SER A 36 4.00 9.07 21.39
CA SER A 36 5.04 9.61 22.27
C SER A 36 5.55 10.96 21.79
N LYS A 37 5.77 11.12 20.47
CA LYS A 37 6.12 12.43 19.88
C LYS A 37 5.05 13.48 20.13
N ILE A 38 3.77 13.16 19.95
CA ILE A 38 2.65 14.10 20.20
C ILE A 38 2.57 14.44 21.69
N ARG A 39 2.66 13.43 22.55
CA ARG A 39 2.62 13.58 24.01
C ARG A 39 3.77 14.44 24.52
N GLU A 40 4.97 14.27 23.97
CA GLU A 40 6.17 14.99 24.40
C GLU A 40 6.32 16.37 23.76
N SER A 41 5.52 16.68 22.72
CA SER A 41 5.58 17.96 22.01
C SER A 41 5.26 19.17 22.89
N ASN A 42 4.31 19.05 23.84
CA ASN A 42 3.88 20.14 24.71
C ASN A 42 3.53 19.64 26.12
N PRO A 43 4.03 20.30 27.20
CA PRO A 43 3.68 19.96 28.58
C PRO A 43 2.18 19.90 28.88
N LEU A 44 1.36 20.74 28.23
CA LEU A 44 -0.11 20.75 28.40
C LEU A 44 -0.75 19.48 27.82
N ILE A 45 -0.42 19.14 26.57
CA ILE A 45 -0.90 17.93 25.90
C ILE A 45 -0.47 16.69 26.69
N ARG A 46 0.78 16.67 27.16
CA ARG A 46 1.28 15.62 28.05
C ARG A 46 0.41 15.44 29.28
N TRP A 47 0.04 16.53 29.94
CA TRP A 47 -0.79 16.49 31.14
C TRP A 47 -2.19 15.93 30.87
N TYR A 48 -2.88 16.43 29.84
CA TYR A 48 -4.21 15.94 29.44
C TYR A 48 -4.20 14.44 29.08
N LEU A 49 -3.25 14.03 28.25
CA LEU A 49 -3.10 12.62 27.87
C LEU A 49 -2.75 11.72 29.07
N THR A 50 -1.85 12.17 29.93
CA THR A 50 -1.48 11.41 31.15
C THR A 50 -2.65 11.32 32.12
N LEU A 51 -3.48 12.35 32.21
CA LEU A 51 -4.69 12.34 33.03
C LEU A 51 -5.72 11.34 32.48
N GLY A 52 -5.91 11.31 31.15
CA GLY A 52 -6.76 10.33 30.47
C GLY A 52 -6.26 8.89 30.62
N GLU A 53 -4.94 8.66 30.51
CA GLU A 53 -4.34 7.34 30.76
C GLU A 53 -4.57 6.88 32.20
N LYS A 54 -4.40 7.78 33.17
CA LYS A 54 -4.63 7.48 34.59
C LYS A 54 -6.10 7.20 34.87
N SER A 55 -7.02 7.99 34.33
CA SER A 55 -8.46 7.79 34.53
C SER A 55 -8.92 6.47 33.92
N LEU A 56 -8.41 6.11 32.73
CA LEU A 56 -8.66 4.82 32.10
C LEU A 56 -8.09 3.68 32.95
N ALA A 57 -6.86 3.78 33.43
CA ALA A 57 -6.25 2.76 34.27
C ALA A 57 -7.06 2.53 35.56
N THR A 58 -7.54 3.60 36.20
CA THR A 58 -8.41 3.49 37.38
C THR A 58 -9.79 2.93 37.03
N GLY A 59 -10.38 3.33 35.90
CA GLY A 59 -11.68 2.82 35.46
C GLY A 59 -11.62 1.32 35.17
N VAL A 60 -10.55 0.86 34.55
CA VAL A 60 -10.29 -0.57 34.32
C VAL A 60 -10.19 -1.33 35.65
N GLN A 61 -9.47 -0.80 36.64
CA GLN A 61 -9.37 -1.44 37.96
C GLN A 61 -10.72 -1.53 38.67
N LEU A 62 -11.57 -0.51 38.54
CA LEU A 62 -12.92 -0.52 39.11
C LEU A 62 -13.86 -1.47 38.37
N ALA A 63 -13.62 -1.71 37.07
CA ALA A 63 -14.44 -2.60 36.24
C ALA A 63 -14.03 -4.08 36.34
N LEU A 64 -12.87 -4.41 36.93
CA LEU A 64 -12.42 -5.80 37.17
C LEU A 64 -13.52 -6.75 37.69
N PRO A 65 -14.27 -6.42 38.76
CA PRO A 65 -15.31 -7.32 39.28
C PRO A 65 -16.47 -7.53 38.29
N ALA A 66 -16.80 -6.53 37.47
CA ALA A 66 -17.82 -6.67 36.43
C ALA A 66 -17.35 -7.58 35.29
N VAL A 67 -16.06 -7.52 34.95
CA VAL A 67 -15.49 -8.37 33.90
C VAL A 67 -15.45 -9.85 34.31
N GLN A 68 -15.25 -10.15 35.61
CA GLN A 68 -15.32 -11.53 36.13
C GLN A 68 -16.72 -12.14 35.98
N LEU A 69 -17.78 -11.35 36.12
CA LEU A 69 -19.15 -11.82 35.90
C LEU A 69 -19.42 -12.18 34.43
N LEU A 70 -18.67 -11.58 33.49
CA LEU A 70 -18.80 -11.81 32.05
C LEU A 70 -17.72 -12.77 31.50
N GLU A 71 -16.99 -13.47 32.36
CA GLU A 71 -15.90 -14.35 31.92
C GLU A 71 -16.38 -15.44 30.94
N SER A 72 -17.54 -16.05 31.20
CA SER A 72 -18.14 -17.08 30.34
C SER A 72 -18.47 -16.57 28.91
N PRO A 73 -19.25 -15.48 28.72
CA PRO A 73 -19.49 -14.95 27.38
C PRO A 73 -18.22 -14.39 26.71
N ILE A 74 -17.29 -13.83 27.48
CA ILE A 74 -16.00 -13.36 26.95
C ILE A 74 -15.20 -14.54 26.38
N HIS A 75 -15.17 -15.68 27.06
CA HIS A 75 -14.43 -16.85 26.60
C HIS A 75 -15.06 -17.49 25.36
N GLN A 76 -16.39 -17.49 25.25
CA GLN A 76 -17.09 -17.92 24.03
C GLN A 76 -16.77 -17.01 22.85
N LEU A 77 -16.75 -15.70 23.07
CA LEU A 77 -16.37 -14.72 22.05
C LEU A 77 -14.91 -14.89 21.64
N ASP A 78 -14.00 -15.09 22.59
CA ASP A 78 -12.59 -15.34 22.33
C ASP A 78 -12.40 -16.58 21.45
N ARG A 79 -13.12 -17.66 21.74
CA ARG A 79 -13.10 -18.87 20.90
C ARG A 79 -13.59 -18.60 19.48
N PHE A 80 -14.67 -17.83 19.32
CA PHE A 80 -15.17 -17.46 18.00
C PHE A 80 -14.15 -16.60 17.24
N LEU A 81 -13.50 -15.66 17.93
CA LEU A 81 -12.45 -14.82 17.35
C LEU A 81 -11.24 -15.65 16.95
N CYS A 82 -10.78 -16.59 17.77
CA CYS A 82 -9.71 -17.52 17.42
C CYS A 82 -10.06 -18.33 16.15
N MET A 83 -11.29 -18.85 16.05
CA MET A 83 -11.72 -19.56 14.83
C MET A 83 -11.74 -18.64 13.60
N SER A 84 -12.21 -17.39 13.76
CA SER A 84 -12.22 -16.42 12.66
C SER A 84 -10.80 -16.05 12.23
N LEU A 85 -9.86 -15.98 13.18
CA LEU A 85 -8.47 -15.69 12.93
C LEU A 85 -7.80 -16.84 12.17
N ASP A 86 -8.07 -18.09 12.56
CA ASP A 86 -7.57 -19.27 11.85
C ASP A 86 -8.04 -19.31 10.38
N VAL A 87 -9.27 -18.85 10.10
CA VAL A 87 -9.81 -18.73 8.74
C VAL A 87 -9.06 -17.66 7.95
N VAL A 88 -8.79 -16.51 8.56
CA VAL A 88 -8.04 -15.41 7.93
C VAL A 88 -6.61 -15.85 7.62
N GLU A 89 -5.95 -16.54 8.56
CA GLU A 89 -4.59 -17.05 8.38
C GLU A 89 -4.49 -18.06 7.23
N LYS A 90 -5.45 -18.99 7.13
CA LYS A 90 -5.53 -19.93 5.99
C LYS A 90 -5.78 -19.24 4.65
N ARG A 91 -6.55 -18.16 4.65
CA ARG A 91 -6.93 -17.46 3.41
C ARG A 91 -5.86 -16.49 2.92
N VAL A 92 -5.10 -15.90 3.84
CA VAL A 92 -4.05 -14.91 3.53
C VAL A 92 -2.81 -15.20 4.38
N PRO A 93 -1.96 -16.18 4.00
CA PRO A 93 -0.73 -16.49 4.74
C PRO A 93 0.28 -15.34 4.71
N SER A 94 0.14 -14.43 3.74
CA SER A 94 0.98 -13.22 3.61
C SER A 94 0.87 -12.26 4.79
N ILE A 95 -0.13 -12.40 5.67
CA ILE A 95 -0.31 -11.57 6.87
C ILE A 95 0.77 -11.82 7.95
N ASN A 96 1.37 -13.01 7.95
CA ASN A 96 2.47 -13.38 8.84
C ASN A 96 3.84 -12.87 8.35
N LEU A 97 3.90 -12.23 7.19
CA LEU A 97 5.14 -11.67 6.68
C LEU A 97 5.33 -10.24 7.24
N PRO A 98 6.54 -9.88 7.72
CA PRO A 98 6.83 -8.50 8.10
C PRO A 98 6.60 -7.53 6.93
N PRO A 99 6.11 -6.31 7.20
CA PRO A 99 5.81 -5.34 6.15
C PRO A 99 7.06 -4.93 5.34
N GLN A 100 8.23 -4.88 5.99
CA GLN A 100 9.50 -4.53 5.34
C GLN A 100 9.94 -5.58 4.31
N THR A 101 9.84 -6.86 4.67
CA THR A 101 10.19 -7.96 3.77
C THR A 101 9.21 -8.02 2.61
N MET A 102 7.90 -7.86 2.87
CA MET A 102 6.87 -7.81 1.82
C MET A 102 7.18 -6.72 0.79
N TYR A 103 7.53 -5.53 1.26
CA TYR A 103 7.87 -4.40 0.39
C TYR A 103 9.13 -4.68 -0.44
N SER A 104 10.19 -5.18 0.20
CA SER A 104 11.47 -5.43 -0.48
C SER A 104 11.37 -6.53 -1.55
N GLU A 105 10.68 -7.63 -1.25
CA GLU A 105 10.44 -8.73 -2.19
C GLU A 105 9.59 -8.27 -3.38
N THR A 106 8.51 -7.52 -3.11
CA THR A 106 7.66 -6.95 -4.15
C THR A 106 8.46 -5.99 -5.03
N ARG A 107 9.25 -5.11 -4.41
CA ARG A 107 10.12 -4.16 -5.13
C ARG A 107 11.14 -4.90 -5.99
N GLN A 108 11.80 -5.92 -5.46
CA GLN A 108 12.78 -6.71 -6.20
C GLN A 108 12.12 -7.46 -7.36
N TYR A 109 10.93 -8.01 -7.16
CA TYR A 109 10.16 -8.66 -8.22
C TYR A 109 9.82 -7.69 -9.36
N VAL A 110 9.34 -6.48 -9.04
CA VAL A 110 9.05 -5.43 -10.03
C VAL A 110 10.31 -5.01 -10.77
N LEU A 111 11.43 -4.81 -10.07
CA LEU A 111 12.72 -4.45 -10.69
C LEU A 111 13.20 -5.55 -11.66
N ARG A 112 13.18 -6.82 -11.24
CA ARG A 112 13.54 -7.97 -12.10
C ARG A 112 12.66 -8.06 -13.35
N ARG A 113 11.36 -7.82 -13.21
CA ARG A 113 10.42 -7.79 -14.35
C ARG A 113 10.71 -6.62 -15.28
N ALA A 114 11.01 -5.44 -14.75
CA ALA A 114 11.39 -4.28 -15.55
C ALA A 114 12.68 -4.54 -16.33
N ASP A 115 13.68 -5.16 -15.71
CA ASP A 115 14.93 -5.54 -16.38
C ASP A 115 14.69 -6.56 -17.49
N SER A 116 13.83 -7.56 -17.24
CA SER A 116 13.45 -8.57 -18.23
C SER A 116 12.76 -7.93 -19.45
N VAL A 117 11.83 -6.98 -19.23
CA VAL A 117 11.16 -6.25 -20.31
C VAL A 117 12.14 -5.39 -21.09
N LYS A 118 13.11 -4.76 -20.42
CA LYS A 118 14.16 -3.98 -21.08
C LYS A 118 15.03 -4.85 -21.98
N GLN A 119 15.45 -6.03 -21.51
CA GLN A 119 16.25 -6.97 -22.29
C GLN A 119 15.48 -7.53 -23.49
N LEU A 120 14.21 -7.88 -23.30
CA LEU A 120 13.34 -8.30 -24.40
C LEU A 120 13.14 -7.19 -25.43
N GLY A 121 12.93 -5.94 -24.97
CA GLY A 121 12.85 -4.78 -25.85
C GLY A 121 14.10 -4.61 -26.71
N THR A 122 15.30 -4.75 -26.13
CA THR A 122 16.56 -4.66 -26.89
C THR A 122 16.73 -5.80 -27.90
N ALA A 123 16.34 -7.03 -27.53
CA ALA A 123 16.47 -8.19 -28.42
C ALA A 123 15.47 -8.16 -29.58
N VAL A 124 14.24 -7.67 -29.34
CA VAL A 124 13.20 -7.55 -30.39
C VAL A 124 13.53 -6.44 -31.37
N LEU A 125 14.14 -5.34 -30.93
CA LEU A 125 14.57 -4.25 -31.82
C LEU A 125 15.69 -4.67 -32.79
N ASP A 126 16.48 -5.69 -32.44
CA ASP A 126 17.57 -6.22 -33.27
C ASP A 126 17.10 -7.32 -34.25
N SER A 127 15.89 -7.87 -34.04
CA SER A 127 15.35 -8.97 -34.83
C SER A 127 14.60 -8.50 -36.09
N ARG A 128 14.59 -9.31 -37.15
CA ARG A 128 13.93 -9.01 -38.44
C ARG A 128 12.40 -8.96 -38.37
N VAL A 129 11.78 -9.30 -37.25
CA VAL A 129 10.30 -9.32 -37.04
C VAL A 129 9.77 -8.00 -36.45
N THR A 130 10.60 -6.96 -36.39
CA THR A 130 10.33 -5.65 -35.75
C THR A 130 8.97 -5.04 -36.07
N ALA A 131 8.51 -5.06 -37.33
CA ALA A 131 7.29 -4.34 -37.72
C ALA A 131 6.01 -4.84 -37.03
N VAL A 132 5.80 -6.17 -36.98
CA VAL A 132 4.59 -6.77 -36.40
C VAL A 132 4.58 -6.63 -34.87
N THR A 133 5.74 -6.76 -34.24
CA THR A 133 5.88 -6.63 -32.79
C THR A 133 5.72 -5.18 -32.32
N VAL A 134 6.14 -4.21 -33.13
CA VAL A 134 5.99 -2.78 -32.84
C VAL A 134 4.51 -2.38 -32.87
N ASP A 135 3.75 -2.87 -33.85
CA ASP A 135 2.31 -2.59 -33.94
C ASP A 135 1.53 -3.22 -32.76
N ALA A 136 1.93 -4.42 -32.32
CA ALA A 136 1.37 -5.05 -31.11
C ALA A 136 1.72 -4.28 -29.82
N LEU A 137 2.96 -3.78 -29.70
CA LEU A 137 3.38 -2.94 -28.57
C LEU A 137 2.60 -1.63 -28.54
N ASP A 138 2.40 -1.00 -29.69
CA ASP A 138 1.66 0.27 -29.78
C ASP A 138 0.19 0.10 -29.35
N ARG A 139 -0.48 -0.98 -29.78
CA ARG A 139 -1.84 -1.33 -29.30
C ARG A 139 -1.89 -1.57 -27.79
N ALA A 140 -0.86 -2.19 -27.23
CA ALA A 140 -0.76 -2.40 -25.79
C ALA A 140 -0.56 -1.07 -25.04
N LEU A 141 0.25 -0.15 -25.57
CA LEU A 141 0.43 1.20 -25.03
C LEU A 141 -0.88 2.01 -25.07
N THR A 142 -1.63 1.93 -26.17
CA THR A 142 -2.94 2.60 -26.28
C THR A 142 -3.94 2.04 -25.27
N THR A 143 -3.95 0.72 -25.07
CA THR A 143 -4.80 0.09 -24.06
C THR A 143 -4.36 0.50 -22.66
N ALA A 144 -3.05 0.58 -22.41
CA ALA A 144 -2.50 1.05 -21.15
C ALA A 144 -2.92 2.50 -20.87
N ASP A 145 -2.82 3.42 -21.84
CA ASP A 145 -3.24 4.83 -21.67
C ASP A 145 -4.73 4.91 -21.25
N LYS A 146 -5.60 4.07 -21.84
CA LYS A 146 -7.01 3.96 -21.43
C LYS A 146 -7.18 3.51 -19.97
N TYR A 147 -6.36 2.56 -19.51
CA TYR A 147 -6.39 2.13 -18.11
C TYR A 147 -5.80 3.20 -17.18
N VAL A 148 -4.76 3.92 -17.62
CA VAL A 148 -4.22 5.08 -16.87
C VAL A 148 -5.30 6.13 -16.68
N ASP A 149 -6.05 6.48 -17.73
CA ASP A 149 -7.15 7.44 -17.62
C ASP A 149 -8.30 6.93 -16.73
N LYS A 150 -8.53 5.61 -16.68
CA LYS A 150 -9.56 5.01 -15.81
C LYS A 150 -9.18 5.07 -14.34
N TYR A 151 -7.92 4.81 -13.99
CA TYR A 151 -7.47 4.74 -12.60
C TYR A 151 -6.90 6.06 -12.08
N LEU A 152 -6.39 6.92 -12.95
CA LEU A 152 -5.91 8.27 -12.67
C LEU A 152 -6.66 9.27 -13.60
N PRO A 153 -7.92 9.61 -13.26
CA PRO A 153 -8.74 10.50 -14.06
C PRO A 153 -8.04 11.84 -14.33
N PRO A 154 -8.23 12.43 -15.51
CA PRO A 154 -7.78 13.77 -15.78
C PRO A 154 -8.58 14.79 -14.97
N ASP A 155 -7.88 15.71 -14.29
CA ASP A 155 -8.50 16.95 -13.81
C ASP A 155 -8.38 18.00 -14.92
N GLY A 156 -9.26 19.01 -14.97
CA GLY A 156 -9.54 19.91 -16.11
C GLY A 156 -8.39 20.67 -16.82
N GLN A 157 -7.12 20.41 -16.49
CA GLN A 157 -5.92 20.89 -17.18
C GLN A 157 -5.26 19.87 -18.14
N ASP A 158 -5.81 18.65 -18.28
CA ASP A 158 -5.30 17.62 -19.21
C ASP A 158 -5.61 17.88 -20.70
N ALA A 159 -6.38 18.93 -21.03
CA ALA A 159 -6.79 19.26 -22.40
C ALA A 159 -5.66 19.78 -23.32
N ALA A 160 -4.49 20.12 -22.77
CA ALA A 160 -3.42 20.79 -23.52
C ALA A 160 -2.46 19.85 -24.29
N ASP A 161 -2.52 18.54 -24.08
CA ASP A 161 -1.58 17.60 -24.72
C ASP A 161 -2.25 16.77 -25.85
N VAL A 162 -3.57 16.83 -26.00
CA VAL A 162 -4.32 16.00 -26.97
C VAL A 162 -4.10 16.46 -28.43
N THR A 163 -3.67 17.70 -28.65
CA THR A 163 -3.68 18.35 -29.98
C THR A 163 -2.41 18.20 -30.82
N GLY A 164 -1.42 17.41 -30.39
CA GLY A 164 -0.09 17.43 -31.01
C GLY A 164 0.29 16.34 -32.02
N ALA A 165 -0.54 15.32 -32.31
CA ALA A 165 -0.02 14.13 -33.01
C ALA A 165 -0.91 13.50 -34.10
N ASP A 166 -2.00 14.15 -34.52
CA ASP A 166 -2.72 13.75 -35.74
C ASP A 166 -2.05 14.35 -36.98
N ALA A 167 -0.76 14.06 -37.19
CA ALA A 167 -0.04 14.42 -38.42
C ALA A 167 1.25 13.63 -38.58
N ALA A 168 1.17 12.38 -39.03
CA ALA A 168 2.26 11.74 -39.80
C ALA A 168 1.71 10.51 -40.54
N ASP A 169 1.08 10.80 -41.67
CA ASP A 169 0.77 9.85 -42.73
C ASP A 169 2.06 9.27 -43.35
N GLY A 170 2.01 8.01 -43.75
CA GLY A 170 2.94 7.36 -44.69
C GLY A 170 4.45 7.31 -44.37
N ALA A 171 4.92 6.33 -43.58
CA ALA A 171 6.33 5.91 -43.63
C ALA A 171 6.48 4.37 -43.61
N GLN A 172 6.86 3.80 -44.75
CA GLN A 172 7.05 2.37 -45.02
C GLN A 172 8.35 1.75 -44.43
N SER A 173 8.95 2.37 -43.41
CA SER A 173 10.19 1.87 -42.79
C SER A 173 9.94 1.38 -41.37
N GLY A 174 10.23 0.10 -41.08
CA GLY A 174 10.05 -0.50 -39.75
C GLY A 174 10.76 0.24 -38.61
N ARG A 175 11.81 1.01 -38.92
CA ARG A 175 12.50 1.90 -37.97
C ARG A 175 11.65 3.10 -37.54
N ALA A 176 10.89 3.71 -38.45
CA ALA A 176 10.05 4.87 -38.14
C ALA A 176 8.89 4.50 -37.19
N ARG A 177 8.30 3.31 -37.40
CA ARG A 177 7.27 2.77 -36.49
C ARG A 177 7.85 2.45 -35.10
N ALA A 178 9.06 1.88 -35.05
CA ALA A 178 9.73 1.61 -33.78
C ALA A 178 10.01 2.91 -33.00
N THR A 179 10.45 3.97 -33.66
CA THR A 179 10.65 5.28 -33.02
C THR A 179 9.35 5.89 -32.52
N HIS A 180 8.25 5.72 -33.25
CA HIS A 180 6.92 6.18 -32.83
C HIS A 180 6.45 5.46 -31.56
N ALA A 181 6.53 4.13 -31.50
CA ALA A 181 6.15 3.35 -30.32
C ALA A 181 6.99 3.71 -29.08
N VAL A 182 8.29 3.98 -29.26
CA VAL A 182 9.18 4.45 -28.18
C VAL A 182 8.77 5.85 -27.68
N GLN A 183 8.45 6.77 -28.58
CA GLN A 183 7.97 8.11 -28.21
C GLN A 183 6.61 8.04 -27.49
N HIS A 184 5.72 7.16 -27.95
CA HIS A 184 4.43 6.91 -27.32
C HIS A 184 4.61 6.39 -25.88
N GLY A 185 5.49 5.41 -25.66
CA GLY A 185 5.82 4.92 -24.32
C GLY A 185 6.45 5.99 -23.41
N ALA A 186 7.36 6.83 -23.96
CA ALA A 186 7.96 7.94 -23.22
C ALA A 186 6.94 9.03 -22.83
N ARG A 187 5.90 9.23 -23.66
CA ARG A 187 4.79 10.14 -23.35
C ARG A 187 3.92 9.57 -22.24
N LEU A 188 3.52 8.30 -22.34
CA LEU A 188 2.73 7.61 -21.32
C LEU A 188 3.43 7.61 -19.95
N ARG A 189 4.73 7.32 -19.89
CA ARG A 189 5.53 7.43 -18.66
C ARG A 189 5.46 8.82 -18.04
N ARG A 190 5.62 9.88 -18.85
CA ARG A 190 5.58 11.27 -18.37
C ARG A 190 4.19 11.64 -17.86
N LYS A 191 3.13 11.23 -18.55
CA LYS A 191 1.73 11.39 -18.09
C LYS A 191 1.55 10.72 -16.73
N LEU A 192 1.92 9.44 -16.62
CA LEU A 192 1.83 8.66 -15.37
C LEU A 192 2.59 9.30 -14.21
N GLN A 193 3.85 9.66 -14.44
CA GLN A 193 4.68 10.27 -13.40
C GLN A 193 4.08 11.58 -12.89
N ARG A 194 3.55 12.42 -13.79
CA ARG A 194 2.90 13.68 -13.41
C ARG A 194 1.62 13.46 -12.60
N ARG A 195 0.77 12.51 -13.00
CA ARG A 195 -0.49 12.25 -12.31
C ARG A 195 -0.28 11.57 -10.96
N LEU A 196 0.61 10.58 -10.87
CA LEU A 196 0.96 9.92 -9.60
C LEU A 196 1.58 10.88 -8.59
N THR A 197 2.50 11.74 -9.03
CA THR A 197 3.11 12.74 -8.13
C THR A 197 2.08 13.74 -7.61
N ARG A 198 1.12 14.15 -8.44
CA ARG A 198 0.04 15.05 -8.01
C ARG A 198 -0.94 14.36 -7.07
N GLN A 199 -1.32 13.12 -7.33
CA GLN A 199 -2.18 12.36 -6.43
C GLN A 199 -1.51 12.15 -5.07
N ALA A 200 -0.23 11.77 -5.03
CA ALA A 200 0.51 11.65 -3.79
C ALA A 200 0.60 12.98 -3.02
N LEU A 201 0.71 14.11 -3.74
CA LEU A 201 0.67 15.44 -3.13
C LEU A 201 -0.72 15.85 -2.64
N ALA A 202 -1.79 15.40 -3.29
CA ALA A 202 -3.17 15.65 -2.85
C ALA A 202 -3.49 14.83 -1.59
N GLU A 203 -3.11 13.55 -1.58
CA GLU A 203 -3.25 12.66 -0.43
C GLU A 203 -2.41 13.13 0.77
N ALA A 204 -1.24 13.74 0.55
CA ALA A 204 -0.41 14.29 1.63
C ALA A 204 -0.91 15.64 2.18
N LYS A 205 -1.83 16.32 1.48
CA LYS A 205 -2.44 17.60 1.91
C LYS A 205 -3.82 17.45 2.56
N ALA A 206 -4.47 16.31 2.35
CA ALA A 206 -5.73 15.92 3.00
C ALA A 206 -5.46 15.38 4.41
#